data_AF-A0A8J5JS31-F1
#
_entry.id   AF-A0A8J5JS31-F1
#
_cell.length_a   1.000
_cell.length_b   1.000
_cell.length_c   1.000
_cell.angle_alpha   90.00
_cell.angle_beta   90.00
_cell.angle_gamma   90.00
#
_symmetry.space_group_name_H-M   'P 1'
#
loop_
_entity.id
_entity.type
_entity.pdbx_description
1 polymer ?
#
loop_
_entity_poly.entity_id
_entity_poly.type
_entity_poly.pdbx_seq_one_letter_code
_entity_poly.pdbx_strand_id
1 'polypeptide(L)' 'MVWLERESDMNAVDWGWKLEDNQFVPVMTKKTAVPESLLQMVHCNCTIACRTRCSSGGYGLPCTPLWTMSN' A
#
# COMPACT_ATOMS: atom_id res chain seq x y z
N MET A 1 20.45 2.53 -17.21
CA MET A 1 19.40 1.85 -16.42
C MET A 1 18.09 2.45 -16.86
N VAL A 2 17.32 1.74 -17.68
CA VAL A 2 16.03 2.23 -18.22
C VAL A 2 14.94 1.61 -17.34
N TRP A 3 14.28 2.44 -16.53
CA TRP A 3 13.10 2.02 -15.78
C TRP A 3 11.87 2.07 -16.69
N LEU A 4 11.15 0.94 -16.81
CA LEU A 4 9.81 0.79 -17.42
C LEU A 4 9.66 1.07 -18.93
N GLU A 5 10.73 0.99 -19.72
CA GLU A 5 10.68 1.06 -21.21
C GLU A 5 9.95 2.29 -21.79
N ARG A 6 9.83 3.38 -21.02
CA ARG A 6 9.20 4.63 -21.47
C ARG A 6 10.25 5.73 -21.60
N GLU A 7 10.18 6.43 -22.72
CA GLU A 7 11.21 7.29 -23.30
C GLU A 7 11.81 8.34 -22.35
N SER A 8 13.02 8.76 -22.73
CA SER A 8 14.05 9.61 -22.13
C SER A 8 13.64 10.96 -21.51
N ASP A 9 12.35 11.28 -21.45
CA ASP A 9 11.86 12.65 -21.23
C ASP A 9 11.09 12.80 -19.91
N MET A 10 11.27 11.88 -18.96
CA MET A 10 10.71 12.02 -17.61
C MET A 10 11.66 12.84 -16.73
N ASN A 11 11.34 14.13 -16.55
CA ASN A 11 12.05 14.96 -15.59
C ASN A 11 11.74 14.48 -14.17
N ALA A 12 12.77 14.11 -13.39
CA ALA A 12 12.60 13.60 -12.03
C ALA A 12 11.77 14.54 -11.13
N VAL A 13 11.79 15.85 -11.39
CA VAL A 13 11.01 16.85 -10.65
C VAL A 13 9.51 16.65 -10.81
N ASP A 14 9.04 16.18 -11.96
CA ASP A 14 7.62 15.90 -12.21
C ASP A 14 7.10 14.67 -11.43
N TRP A 15 8.02 13.86 -10.89
CA TRP A 15 7.73 12.59 -10.22
C TRP A 15 8.03 12.63 -8.72
N GLY A 16 8.04 13.82 -8.13
CA GLY A 16 8.17 13.98 -6.68
C GLY A 16 9.61 13.92 -6.17
N TRP A 17 10.58 14.29 -7.01
CA TRP A 17 11.96 14.52 -6.59
C TRP A 17 12.26 16.03 -6.61
N LYS A 18 13.19 16.48 -5.77
CA LYS A 18 13.74 17.84 -5.81
C LYS A 18 15.26 17.76 -5.89
N LEU A 19 15.88 18.74 -6.55
CA LEU A 19 17.34 18.83 -6.65
C LEU A 19 17.86 19.70 -5.50
N GLU A 20 18.63 19.11 -4.60
CA GLU A 20 19.32 19.80 -3.48
C GLU A 20 20.80 19.42 -3.53
N ASP A 21 21.71 20.39 -3.50
CA ASP A 21 23.16 20.17 -3.56
C ASP A 21 23.61 19.23 -4.69
N ASN A 22 22.99 19.39 -5.87
CA ASN A 22 23.24 18.56 -7.06
C ASN A 22 22.89 17.07 -6.87
N GLN A 23 22.01 16.76 -5.91
CA GLN A 23 21.47 15.43 -5.62
C GLN A 23 19.94 15.45 -5.70
N PHE A 24 19.34 14.42 -6.31
CA PHE A 24 17.90 14.24 -6.25
C PHE A 24 17.51 13.63 -4.90
N VAL A 25 16.66 14.34 -4.17
CA VAL A 25 16.08 13.87 -2.91
C VAL A 25 14.55 13.78 -3.04
N PRO A 26 13.91 12.78 -2.42
CA PRO A 26 12.47 12.60 -2.54
C PRO A 26 11.73 13.74 -1.83
N VAL A 27 10.64 14.21 -2.43
CA VAL A 27 9.72 15.15 -1.81
C VAL A 27 8.81 14.37 -0.86
N MET A 28 9.00 14.55 0.45
CA MET A 28 8.19 13.88 1.45
C MET A 28 6.75 14.39 1.42
N THR A 29 5.80 13.46 1.26
CA THR A 29 4.38 13.77 1.37
C THR A 29 3.96 13.90 2.82
N LYS A 30 3.10 14.87 3.13
CA LYS A 30 2.40 14.97 4.42
C LYS A 30 1.15 14.09 4.48
N LYS A 31 0.77 13.47 3.36
CA LYS A 31 -0.34 12.53 3.32
C LYS A 31 0.06 11.25 4.04
N THR A 32 -0.88 10.64 4.74
CA THR A 32 -0.66 9.31 5.30
C THR A 32 -0.35 8.33 4.17
N ALA A 33 0.58 7.40 4.41
CA ALA A 33 0.96 6.41 3.41
C ALA A 33 -0.25 5.61 2.89
N VAL A 34 -1.24 5.44 3.75
CA VAL A 34 -2.47 4.71 3.47
C VAL A 34 -3.58 5.20 4.43
N PRO A 35 -4.86 5.06 4.08
CA PRO A 35 -5.97 5.26 5.02
C PRO A 35 -5.79 4.49 6.33
N GLU A 36 -6.19 5.09 7.45
CA GLU A 36 -6.02 4.47 8.77
C GLU A 36 -6.72 3.11 8.89
N SER A 37 -7.87 2.96 8.22
CA SER A 37 -8.61 1.68 8.13
C SER A 37 -7.79 0.54 7.52
N LEU A 38 -6.82 0.85 6.66
CA LEU A 38 -5.91 -0.14 6.06
C LEU A 38 -4.68 -0.40 6.94
N LEU A 39 -4.22 0.59 7.72
CA LEU A 39 -3.18 0.36 8.74
C LEU A 39 -3.69 -0.53 9.88
N GLN A 40 -4.95 -0.35 10.25
CA GLN A 40 -5.61 -1.13 11.29
C GLN A 40 -6.09 -2.50 10.79
N MET A 41 -5.92 -2.82 9.50
CA MET A 41 -6.34 -4.10 8.94
C MET A 41 -5.52 -5.26 9.52
N VAL A 42 -6.07 -5.89 10.56
CA VAL A 42 -5.50 -7.10 11.16
C VAL A 42 -5.86 -8.31 10.30
N HIS A 43 -4.82 -9.01 9.82
CA HIS A 43 -4.99 -10.30 9.14
C HIS A 43 -5.68 -11.32 10.07
N CYS A 44 -6.81 -11.90 9.65
CA CYS A 44 -7.36 -13.08 10.33
C CYS A 44 -6.57 -14.32 9.91
N ASN A 45 -6.04 -15.10 10.87
CA ASN A 45 -5.44 -16.42 10.58
C ASN A 45 -6.50 -17.51 10.34
N CYS A 46 -7.70 -17.13 9.92
CA CYS A 46 -8.76 -18.09 9.65
C CYS A 46 -8.44 -18.81 8.34
N THR A 47 -8.29 -20.13 8.44
CA THR A 47 -8.08 -21.01 7.29
C THR A 47 -9.39 -21.42 6.61
N ILE A 48 -10.52 -21.25 7.31
CA ILE A 48 -11.87 -21.51 6.82
C ILE A 48 -12.67 -20.24 7.10
N ALA A 49 -13.38 -19.73 6.08
CA ALA A 49 -14.20 -18.51 6.05
C ALA A 49 -14.36 -17.78 7.40
N CYS A 50 -13.91 -16.52 7.52
CA CYS A 50 -13.95 -15.76 8.79
C CYS A 50 -15.43 -15.67 9.28
N ARG A 51 -15.73 -16.35 10.40
CA ARG A 51 -17.06 -16.38 11.08
C ARG A 51 -17.04 -15.51 12.35
N THR A 52 -18.06 -15.64 13.21
CA THR A 52 -18.29 -14.84 14.43
C THR A 52 -17.14 -14.78 15.45
N ARG A 53 -16.16 -15.69 15.38
CA ARG A 53 -14.96 -15.68 16.27
C ARG A 53 -13.70 -15.11 15.61
N CYS A 54 -13.84 -14.45 14.48
CA CYS A 54 -12.72 -13.84 13.79
C CYS A 54 -12.19 -12.63 14.56
N SER A 55 -10.87 -12.54 14.74
CA SER A 55 -10.23 -11.40 15.39
C SER A 55 -10.52 -10.08 14.68
N SER A 56 -10.56 -10.04 13.34
CA SER A 56 -10.88 -8.82 12.59
C SER A 56 -12.33 -8.35 12.80
N GLY A 57 -13.27 -9.27 13.04
CA GLY A 57 -14.64 -8.92 13.43
C GLY A 57 -14.72 -8.21 14.78
N GLY A 58 -13.80 -8.52 15.71
CA GLY A 58 -13.67 -7.83 16.99
C GLY A 58 -13.20 -6.37 16.87
N TYR A 59 -12.54 -6.01 15.77
CA TYR A 59 -12.11 -4.65 15.46
C TYR A 59 -13.09 -3.89 14.55
N GLY A 60 -14.25 -4.48 14.24
CA GLY A 60 -15.24 -3.87 13.34
C GLY A 60 -14.78 -3.81 11.88
N LEU A 61 -13.75 -4.58 11.50
CA LEU A 61 -13.19 -4.58 10.16
C LEU A 61 -13.80 -5.71 9.33
N PRO A 62 -14.22 -5.44 8.08
CA PRO A 62 -14.72 -6.49 7.20
C PRO A 62 -13.59 -7.47 6.89
N CYS A 63 -13.86 -8.76 7.06
CA CYS A 63 -12.91 -9.79 6.64
C CYS A 63 -12.84 -9.78 5.12
N THR A 64 -11.73 -9.31 4.56
CA THR A 64 -11.46 -9.52 3.15
C THR A 64 -10.97 -10.96 2.97
N PRO A 65 -11.60 -11.76 2.10
CA PRO A 65 -11.01 -13.02 1.71
C PRO A 65 -9.74 -12.68 0.93
N LEU A 66 -8.56 -12.80 1.56
CA LEU A 66 -7.31 -12.57 0.85
C LEU A 66 -7.08 -13.62 -0.24
N TRP A 67 -7.73 -14.78 -0.11
CA TRP A 67 -7.68 -15.85 -1.08
C TRP A 67 -9.00 -16.62 -1.03
N THR A 68 -9.93 -16.32 -1.94
CA THR A 68 -10.89 -17.34 -2.35
C THR A 68 -10.09 -18.40 -3.09
N MET A 69 -9.63 -19.44 -2.38
CA MET A 69 -9.30 -20.68 -3.08
C MET A 69 -10.61 -21.22 -3.62
N SER A 70 -10.86 -20.95 -4.91
CA SER A 70 -11.78 -21.71 -5.73
C SER A 70 -11.32 -23.17 -5.71
N ASN A 71 -12.25 -24.04 -5.30
CA ASN A 71 -12.26 -25.51 -5.28
C ASN A 71 -11.10 -26.24 -5.97
#